data_AF-A0A836MB07-F1
#
_entry.id   AF-A0A836MB07-F1
#
_cell.length_a   1.000
_cell.length_b   1.000
_cell.length_c   1.000
_cell.angle_alpha   90.00
_cell.angle_beta   90.00
_cell.angle_gamma   90.00
#
_symmetry.space_group_name_H-M   'P 1'
#
loop_
_entity.id
_entity.type
_entity.pdbx_description
1 polymer ?
#
loop_
_entity_poly.entity_id
_entity_poly.type
_entity_poly.pdbx_seq_one_letter_code
_entity_poly.pdbx_strand_id
1 'polypeptide(L)'
;MINNINLSAINDVKLFPELESFAHELMNSSNPQHRFTALKINNRLQENPHYKTYLKSDFIEKEIKEEAKEKQYFKSAYQNKEVNVYQNIQIKKNKKKNKIKRII
;
A
#
# COMPACT_ATOMS: atom_id res chain seq x y z
N MET A 1 26.10 -14.01 -16.34
CA MET A 1 27.08 -14.32 -15.27
C MET A 1 26.97 -13.26 -14.18
N ILE A 2 26.35 -13.55 -13.03
CA ILE A 2 26.23 -12.63 -11.86
C ILE A 2 27.43 -12.80 -10.90
N ASN A 3 28.41 -13.63 -11.26
CA ASN A 3 29.42 -14.16 -10.33
C ASN A 3 30.34 -13.11 -9.68
N ASN A 4 30.39 -11.86 -10.17
CA ASN A 4 31.31 -10.84 -9.67
C ASN A 4 30.64 -9.54 -9.17
N ILE A 5 29.31 -9.47 -9.06
CA ILE A 5 28.67 -8.29 -8.48
C ILE A 5 28.76 -8.39 -6.95
N ASN A 6 29.52 -7.49 -6.33
CA ASN A 6 29.53 -7.37 -4.88
C ASN A 6 28.25 -6.69 -4.40
N LEU A 7 27.18 -7.46 -4.26
CA LEU A 7 25.84 -7.00 -3.90
C LEU A 7 25.81 -6.23 -2.55
N SER A 8 26.75 -6.49 -1.65
CA SER A 8 26.85 -5.75 -0.38
C SER A 8 27.45 -4.34 -0.52
N ALA A 9 28.01 -4.01 -1.69
CA ALA A 9 28.59 -2.71 -2.02
C ALA A 9 27.80 -1.97 -3.12
N ILE A 10 26.56 -2.40 -3.41
CA ILE A 10 25.68 -1.67 -4.33
C ILE A 10 25.08 -0.48 -3.60
N ASN A 11 25.22 0.69 -4.20
CA ASN A 11 24.68 1.95 -3.67
C ASN A 11 23.45 2.40 -4.46
N ASP A 12 23.23 1.80 -5.64
CA ASP A 12 22.14 2.15 -6.53
C ASP A 12 20.84 1.54 -6.04
N VAL A 13 20.02 2.39 -5.43
CA VAL A 13 18.71 2.03 -4.88
C VAL A 13 17.75 1.52 -5.95
N LYS A 14 17.93 1.91 -7.22
CA LYS A 14 17.05 1.49 -8.33
C LYS A 14 17.24 0.02 -8.70
N LEU A 15 18.38 -0.57 -8.35
CA LEU A 15 18.68 -1.98 -8.64
C LEU A 15 18.09 -2.93 -7.61
N PHE A 16 17.72 -2.45 -6.41
CA PHE A 16 17.21 -3.32 -5.36
C PHE A 16 15.90 -4.04 -5.73
N PRO A 17 14.88 -3.38 -6.33
CA PRO A 17 13.67 -4.07 -6.76
C PRO A 17 13.93 -5.17 -7.80
N GLU A 18 14.85 -4.93 -8.75
CA GLU A 18 15.21 -5.91 -9.78
C GLU A 18 15.90 -7.13 -9.16
N LEU A 19 16.79 -6.91 -8.18
CA LEU A 19 17.47 -7.98 -7.46
C LEU A 19 16.53 -8.79 -6.57
N GLU A 20 15.56 -8.14 -5.92
CA GLU A 20 14.50 -8.83 -5.17
C GLU A 20 13.63 -9.69 -6.07
N SER A 21 13.17 -9.14 -7.21
CA SER A 21 12.36 -9.89 -8.19
C SER A 21 13.13 -11.09 -8.72
N PHE A 22 14.39 -10.89 -9.11
CA PHE A 22 15.24 -11.95 -9.62
C PHE A 22 15.48 -13.05 -8.57
N ALA A 23 15.74 -12.68 -7.31
CA ALA A 23 15.88 -13.65 -6.23
C ALA A 23 14.58 -14.42 -5.97
N HIS A 24 13.42 -13.75 -6.06
CA HIS A 24 12.12 -14.39 -5.90
C HIS A 24 11.84 -15.42 -7.00
N GLU A 25 12.11 -15.08 -8.27
CA GLU A 25 12.00 -16.00 -9.40
C GLU A 25 12.90 -17.24 -9.22
N LEU A 26 14.16 -17.02 -8.83
CA LEU A 26 15.11 -18.11 -8.58
C LEU A 26 14.71 -18.99 -7.39
N MET A 27 14.07 -18.44 -6.37
CA MET A 27 13.59 -19.21 -5.21
C MET A 27 12.49 -20.19 -5.57
N ASN A 28 11.61 -19.80 -6.51
CA ASN A 28 10.51 -20.63 -6.99
C ASN A 28 10.92 -21.65 -8.06
N SER A 29 12.20 -21.67 -8.45
CA SER A 29 12.75 -22.63 -9.40
C SER A 29 12.82 -24.04 -8.83
N SER A 30 12.51 -25.04 -9.66
CA SER A 30 12.72 -26.46 -9.35
C SER A 30 14.21 -26.82 -9.21
N ASN A 31 15.10 -26.03 -9.79
CA ASN A 31 16.55 -26.20 -9.72
C ASN A 31 17.12 -25.79 -8.34
N PRO A 32 17.76 -26.71 -7.58
CA PRO A 32 18.36 -26.41 -6.28
C PRO A 32 19.47 -25.35 -6.33
N GLN A 33 20.27 -25.31 -7.40
CA GLN A 33 21.32 -24.31 -7.59
C GLN A 33 20.73 -22.91 -7.76
N HIS A 34 19.57 -22.78 -8.42
CA HIS A 34 18.87 -21.51 -8.51
C HIS A 34 18.39 -21.04 -7.13
N ARG A 35 17.79 -21.93 -6.34
CA ARG A 35 17.37 -21.61 -4.97
C ARG A 35 18.55 -21.21 -4.08
N PHE A 36 19.70 -21.89 -4.22
CA PHE A 36 20.91 -21.52 -3.51
C PHE A 36 21.42 -20.13 -3.91
N THR A 37 21.41 -19.81 -5.21
CA THR A 37 21.74 -18.47 -5.70
C THR A 37 20.79 -17.41 -5.15
N ALA A 38 19.48 -17.68 -5.11
CA ALA A 38 18.49 -16.78 -4.52
C ALA A 38 18.80 -16.47 -3.05
N LEU A 39 19.11 -17.50 -2.25
CA LEU A 39 19.50 -17.33 -0.85
C LEU A 39 20.77 -16.47 -0.71
N LYS A 40 21.77 -16.69 -1.58
CA LYS A 40 23.00 -15.90 -1.58
C LYS A 40 22.73 -14.44 -1.90
N ILE A 41 21.87 -14.15 -2.87
CA ILE A 41 21.48 -12.78 -3.24
C ILE A 41 20.76 -12.11 -2.06
N ASN A 42 19.76 -12.77 -1.48
CA ASN A 42 19.00 -12.25 -0.34
C ASN A 42 19.91 -11.95 0.85
N ASN A 43 20.81 -12.86 1.21
CA ASN A 43 21.75 -12.66 2.32
C ASN A 43 22.64 -11.43 2.08
N ARG A 44 23.16 -11.25 0.87
CA ARG A 44 24.01 -10.09 0.54
C ARG A 44 23.24 -8.77 0.50
N LEU A 45 21.99 -8.78 0.07
CA LEU A 45 21.12 -7.61 0.16
C LEU A 45 20.89 -7.22 1.62
N GLN A 46 20.58 -8.18 2.50
CA GLN A 46 20.38 -7.92 3.93
C GLN A 46 21.64 -7.42 4.65
N GLU A 47 22.84 -7.74 4.15
CA GLU A 47 24.10 -7.17 4.63
C GLU A 47 24.33 -5.72 4.16
N ASN A 48 23.65 -5.28 3.09
CA ASN A 48 23.85 -3.98 2.48
C ASN A 48 23.13 -2.84 3.28
N PRO A 49 23.86 -1.81 3.75
CA PRO A 49 23.27 -0.71 4.51
C PRO A 49 22.33 0.19 3.68
N HIS A 50 22.59 0.36 2.38
CA HIS A 50 21.72 1.11 1.49
C HIS A 50 20.40 0.37 1.25
N TYR A 51 20.44 -0.96 1.16
CA TYR A 51 19.25 -1.78 1.06
C TYR A 51 18.39 -1.71 2.33
N LYS A 52 19.00 -1.73 3.53
CA LYS A 52 18.27 -1.49 4.79
C LYS A 52 17.58 -0.11 4.82
N THR A 53 18.22 0.89 4.23
CA THR A 53 17.68 2.26 4.14
C THR A 53 16.52 2.33 3.13
N TYR A 54 16.67 1.64 2.00
CA TYR A 54 15.61 1.44 1.01
C TYR A 54 14.36 0.80 1.64
N LEU A 55 14.51 -0.33 2.35
CA LEU A 55 13.39 -1.01 3.01
C LEU A 55 12.65 -0.13 4.03
N LYS A 56 13.37 0.70 4.78
CA LYS A 56 12.75 1.67 5.70
C LYS A 56 11.96 2.73 4.95
N SER A 57 12.49 3.21 3.82
CA SER A 57 11.82 4.21 2.99
C SER A 57 10.54 3.64 2.36
N ASP A 58 10.61 2.42 1.83
CA ASP A 58 9.45 1.70 1.29
C ASP A 58 8.38 1.43 2.35
N PHE A 59 8.79 1.09 3.59
CA PHE A 59 7.87 0.91 4.70
C PHE A 59 7.14 2.21 5.05
N ILE A 60 7.88 3.32 5.18
CA ILE A 60 7.31 4.65 5.43
C ILE A 60 6.34 5.04 4.30
N GLU A 61 6.70 4.80 3.04
CA GLU A 61 5.83 5.12 1.91
C GLU A 61 4.53 4.29 1.92
N LYS A 62 4.61 3.02 2.32
CA LYS A 62 3.42 2.16 2.51
C LYS A 62 2.53 2.68 3.64
N GLU A 63 3.09 3.03 4.80
CA GLU A 63 2.33 3.60 5.91
C GLU A 63 1.63 4.91 5.52
N ILE A 64 2.32 5.82 4.81
CA ILE A 64 1.72 7.07 4.32
C ILE A 64 0.55 6.79 3.37
N LYS A 65 0.68 5.81 2.47
CA LYS A 65 -0.39 5.42 1.54
C LYS A 65 -1.58 4.79 2.27
N GLU A 66 -1.34 3.99 3.30
CA GLU A 66 -2.40 3.40 4.13
C GLU A 66 -3.12 4.46 4.96
N GLU A 67 -2.39 5.37 5.61
CA GLU A 67 -2.97 6.49 6.36
C GLU A 67 -3.80 7.42 5.44
N ALA A 68 -3.34 7.66 4.21
CA ALA A 68 -4.10 8.42 3.22
C ALA A 68 -5.40 7.71 2.81
N LYS A 69 -5.37 6.39 2.63
CA LYS A 69 -6.57 5.59 2.37
C LYS A 69 -7.54 5.67 3.56
N GLU A 70 -7.07 5.48 4.78
CA GLU A 70 -7.91 5.60 5.98
C GLU A 70 -8.56 6.98 6.08
N LYS A 71 -7.80 8.07 5.91
CA LYS A 71 -8.33 9.44 5.89
C LYS A 71 -9.38 9.65 4.81
N GLN A 72 -9.20 9.06 3.62
CA GLN A 72 -10.20 9.09 2.55
C GLN A 72 -11.47 8.32 2.93
N TYR A 73 -11.35 7.13 3.54
CA TYR A 73 -12.48 6.38 4.06
C TYR A 73 -13.24 7.20 5.12
N PHE A 74 -12.55 7.81 6.08
CA PHE A 74 -13.19 8.66 7.09
C PHE A 74 -13.92 9.85 6.49
N LYS A 75 -13.32 10.56 5.51
CA LYS A 75 -13.97 11.68 4.82
C LYS A 75 -15.26 11.25 4.11
N SER A 76 -15.24 10.11 3.41
CA SER A 76 -16.42 9.58 2.72
C SER A 76 -17.51 9.12 3.70
N ALA A 77 -17.15 8.52 4.83
CA ALA A 77 -18.10 8.08 5.85
C ALA A 77 -18.80 9.28 6.53
N TYR A 78 -18.08 10.37 6.78
CA TYR A 78 -18.66 11.60 7.33
C TYR A 78 -19.56 12.32 6.33
N GLN A 79 -19.14 12.45 5.06
CA GLN A 79 -20.01 13.02 4.01
C GLN A 79 -21.31 12.24 3.84
N ASN A 80 -21.27 10.90 3.91
CA ASN A 80 -22.48 10.08 3.81
C ASN A 80 -23.44 10.26 4.99
N LYS A 81 -22.92 10.49 6.21
CA LYS A 81 -23.77 10.77 7.39
C LYS A 81 -24.47 12.13 7.27
N GLU A 82 -23.77 13.17 6.83
CA GLU A 82 -24.36 14.51 6.69
C GLU A 82 -25.45 14.52 5.61
N VAL A 83 -25.21 13.93 4.43
CA VAL A 83 -26.20 13.87 3.35
C VAL A 83 -27.48 13.15 3.78
N ASN A 84 -27.37 12.04 4.52
CA ASN A 84 -28.53 11.32 5.06
C ASN A 84 -29.32 12.11 6.11
N VAL A 85 -28.66 12.92 6.94
CA VAL A 85 -29.33 13.78 7.93
C VAL A 85 -30.09 14.91 7.22
N TYR A 86 -29.49 15.56 6.22
CA TYR A 86 -30.14 16.64 5.47
C TYR A 86 -31.35 16.15 4.65
N GLN A 87 -31.26 14.97 4.01
CA GLN A 87 -32.39 14.37 3.28
C GLN A 87 -33.55 14.03 4.23
N ASN A 88 -33.27 13.48 5.41
CA ASN A 88 -34.30 13.17 6.41
C ASN A 88 -35.03 14.41 6.96
N ILE A 89 -34.34 15.55 7.09
CA ILE A 89 -34.95 16.81 7.54
C ILE A 89 -35.88 17.39 6.47
N GLN A 90 -35.48 17.34 5.19
CA GLN A 90 -36.30 17.80 4.07
C GLN A 90 -37.59 16.98 3.92
N ILE A 91 -37.50 15.65 4.04
CA ILE A 91 -38.66 14.74 3.95
C ILE A 91 -39.64 15.00 5.11
N LYS A 92 -39.16 15.25 6.33
CA LYS A 92 -40.03 15.59 7.48
C LYS A 92 -40.76 16.92 7.29
N LYS A 93 -40.10 17.94 6.72
CA LYS A 93 -40.74 19.24 6.44
C LYS A 93 -41.86 19.13 5.39
N ASN A 94 -41.66 18.34 4.34
CA ASN A 94 -42.68 18.11 3.32
C ASN A 94 -43.88 17.30 3.84
N LYS A 95 -43.66 16.29 4.69
CA LYS A 95 -44.77 15.57 5.34
C LYS A 95 -45.62 16.47 6.26
N LYS A 96 -45.01 17.42 6.99
CA LYS A 96 -45.75 18.38 7.83
C LYS A 96 -46.60 19.35 7.01
N LYS A 97 -46.07 19.91 5.91
CA LYS A 97 -46.83 20.81 5.03
C LYS A 97 -48.01 20.12 4.33
N ASN A 98 -47.84 18.87 3.91
CA ASN A 98 -48.92 18.12 3.25
C ASN A 98 -50.05 17.68 4.19
N LYS A 99 -49.77 17.53 5.49
CA LYS A 99 -50.80 17.20 6.50
C LYS A 99 -51.70 18.40 6.80
N ILE A 100 -51.15 19.61 6.78
CA ILE A 100 -51.90 20.86 7.01
C ILE A 100 -52.82 21.18 5.83
N LYS A 101 -52.39 20.94 4.58
CA LYS A 101 -53.22 21.16 3.38
C LYS A 101 -54.41 20.21 3.22
N ARG A 102 -54.45 19.07 3.91
CA ARG A 102 -55.55 18.09 3.84
C ARG A 102 -56.63 18.30 4.90
N ILE A 103 -56.43 19.25 5.83
CA ILE A 103 -57.33 19.50 6.97
C ILE A 103 -58.12 20.82 6.79
N ILE A 104 -57.89 21.54 5.69
CA ILE A 104 -58.66 22.74 5.28
C ILE A 104 -59.53 22.32 4.10
#